data_AF-A0A1Q8QW59-F1
#
_entry.id   AF-A0A1Q8QW59-F1
#
_cell.length_a   1.000
_cell.length_b   1.000
_cell.length_c   1.000
_cell.angle_alpha   90.00
_cell.angle_beta   90.00
_cell.angle_gamma   90.00
#
_symmetry.space_group_name_H-M   'P 1'
#
loop_
_entity.id
_entity.type
_entity.pdbx_description
1 polymer ?
#
loop_
_entity_poly.entity_id
_entity_poly.type
_entity_poly.pdbx_seq_one_letter_code
_entity_poly.pdbx_strand_id
1 'polypeptide(L)'
;MQDPVLNKAMVEWEKSSDDPKVRDEYLARRKVVFDELAAVSEADLRLREAILLGDQKAREAERIGRAKGEAEGKAKTKGKTEVAKNLLDMEFEISKVAHATGLSEEEVKRLQARFSCPSVLS
;
A
#
# COMPACT_ATOMS: atom_id res chain seq x y z
N MET A 1 45.44 48.17 -39.42
CA MET A 1 44.21 48.40 -40.21
C MET A 1 43.11 47.62 -39.51
N GLN A 2 42.24 48.27 -38.73
CA GLN A 2 41.04 47.59 -38.23
C GLN A 2 40.13 47.37 -39.43
N ASP A 3 39.79 46.11 -39.71
CA ASP A 3 38.93 45.77 -40.84
C ASP A 3 37.54 46.43 -40.61
N PRO A 4 37.10 47.33 -41.51
CA PRO A 4 35.83 48.02 -41.38
C PRO A 4 34.63 47.08 -41.34
N VAL A 5 34.73 45.93 -42.03
CA VAL A 5 33.69 44.91 -42.08
C VAL A 5 33.61 44.19 -40.73
N LEU A 6 34.76 43.83 -40.17
CA LEU A 6 34.84 43.18 -38.86
C LEU A 6 34.31 44.10 -37.75
N ASN A 7 34.71 45.38 -37.75
CA ASN A 7 34.21 46.35 -36.78
C ASN A 7 32.69 46.55 -36.87
N LYS A 8 32.15 46.58 -38.10
CA LYS A 8 30.69 46.71 -38.29
C LYS A 8 29.94 45.49 -37.77
N ALA A 9 30.44 44.30 -38.05
CA ALA A 9 29.86 43.05 -37.56
C ALA A 9 29.91 42.95 -36.03
N MET A 10 31.01 43.38 -35.40
CA MET A 10 31.14 43.41 -33.94
C MET A 10 30.15 44.38 -33.29
N VAL A 11 29.96 45.58 -33.86
CA VAL A 11 28.99 46.57 -33.36
C VAL A 11 27.54 46.12 -33.54
N GLU A 12 27.20 45.45 -34.65
CA GLU A 12 25.87 44.84 -34.86
C GLU A 12 25.63 43.67 -33.89
N TRP A 13 26.66 42.88 -33.61
CA TRP A 13 26.58 41.78 -32.64
C TRP A 13 26.45 42.27 -31.20
N GLU A 14 27.22 43.29 -30.79
CA GLU A 14 27.06 43.94 -29.48
C GLU A 14 25.68 44.58 -29.33
N LYS A 15 25.18 45.28 -30.37
CA LYS A 15 23.83 45.85 -30.33
C LYS A 15 22.76 44.79 -30.19
N SER A 16 22.89 43.62 -30.83
CA SER A 16 21.88 42.56 -30.72
C SER A 16 22.00 41.74 -29.42
N SER A 17 23.21 41.60 -28.86
CA SER A 17 23.48 40.89 -27.61
C SER A 17 23.20 41.75 -26.36
N ASP A 18 23.41 43.07 -26.46
CA ASP A 18 23.30 44.02 -25.36
C ASP A 18 22.05 44.92 -25.41
N ASP A 19 21.18 44.76 -26.42
CA ASP A 19 19.86 45.42 -26.42
C ASP A 19 18.99 44.84 -25.30
N PRO A 20 18.58 45.66 -24.31
CA PRO A 20 17.72 45.22 -23.22
C PRO A 20 16.42 44.58 -23.69
N LYS A 21 15.83 45.06 -24.79
CA LYS A 21 14.57 44.53 -25.31
C LYS A 21 14.72 43.11 -25.85
N VAL A 22 15.80 42.85 -26.59
CA VAL A 22 16.09 41.50 -27.13
C VAL A 22 16.34 40.52 -25.98
N ARG A 23 17.06 40.97 -24.95
CA ARG A 23 17.32 40.19 -23.74
C ARG A 23 16.03 39.88 -22.98
N ASP A 24 15.18 40.87 -22.78
CA ASP A 24 13.90 40.70 -22.08
C ASP A 24 12.97 39.74 -22.82
N GLU A 25 12.89 39.85 -24.16
CA GLU A 25 12.12 38.90 -24.98
C GLU A 25 12.67 37.47 -24.87
N TYR A 26 13.99 37.31 -24.92
CA TYR A 26 14.63 36.00 -24.75
C TYR A 26 14.34 35.39 -23.37
N LEU A 27 14.49 36.20 -22.31
CA LEU A 27 14.22 35.76 -20.94
C LEU A 27 12.74 35.43 -20.73
N ALA A 28 11.82 36.22 -21.31
CA ALA A 28 10.39 35.97 -21.26
C ALA A 28 10.03 34.63 -21.92
N ARG A 29 10.57 34.37 -23.12
CA ARG A 29 10.39 33.07 -23.80
C ARG A 29 10.95 31.91 -22.97
N ARG A 30 12.15 32.08 -22.41
CA ARG A 30 12.80 31.07 -21.57
C ARG A 30 12.01 30.81 -20.28
N LYS A 31 11.42 31.84 -19.69
CA LYS A 31 10.58 31.74 -18.50
C LYS A 31 9.36 30.86 -18.77
N VAL A 32 8.67 31.05 -19.89
CA VAL A 32 7.51 30.22 -20.27
C VAL A 32 7.90 28.75 -20.34
N VAL A 33 9.01 28.44 -21.02
CA VAL A 33 9.51 27.05 -21.10
C VAL A 33 9.80 26.47 -19.71
N PHE A 34 10.41 27.24 -18.81
CA PHE A 34 10.66 26.77 -17.45
C PHE A 34 9.40 26.60 -16.62
N ASP A 35 8.42 27.49 -16.75
CA ASP A 35 7.13 27.37 -16.06
C ASP A 35 6.39 26.11 -16.53
N GLU A 36 6.40 25.82 -17.84
CA GLU A 36 5.85 24.59 -18.42
C GLU A 36 6.56 23.34 -17.92
N LEU A 37 7.90 23.34 -17.93
CA LEU A 37 8.71 22.23 -17.41
C LEU A 37 8.47 22.01 -15.91
N ALA A 38 8.34 23.08 -15.13
CA ALA A 38 8.04 23.01 -13.71
C ALA A 38 6.65 22.41 -13.48
N ALA A 39 5.64 22.81 -14.25
CA ALA A 39 4.29 22.25 -14.16
C ALA A 39 4.27 20.73 -14.46
N VAL A 40 4.99 20.30 -15.50
CA VAL A 40 5.12 18.86 -15.84
C VAL A 40 5.83 18.09 -14.72
N SER A 41 6.97 18.61 -14.25
CA SER A 41 7.74 18.00 -13.15
C SER A 41 6.90 17.86 -11.88
N GLU A 42 6.13 18.89 -11.53
CA GLU A 42 5.25 18.87 -10.37
C GLU A 42 4.10 17.86 -10.53
N ALA A 43 3.52 17.75 -11.73
CA ALA A 43 2.51 16.73 -12.03
C ALA A 43 3.08 15.31 -11.89
N ASP A 44 4.29 15.07 -12.38
CA ASP A 44 4.98 13.77 -12.24
C ASP A 44 5.26 13.42 -10.78
N LEU A 45 5.70 14.39 -9.97
CA LEU A 45 5.94 14.18 -8.54
C LEU A 45 4.64 13.83 -7.81
N ARG A 46 3.55 14.56 -8.06
CA ARG A 46 2.23 14.25 -7.50
C ARG A 46 1.73 12.86 -7.88
N LEU A 47 1.93 12.46 -9.13
CA LEU A 47 1.55 11.13 -9.59
C LEU A 47 2.33 10.04 -8.84
N ARG A 48 3.65 10.22 -8.68
CA ARG A 48 4.50 9.28 -7.94
C ARG A 48 4.08 9.19 -6.47
N GLU A 49 3.83 10.32 -5.82
CA GLU A 49 3.36 10.36 -4.43
C GLU A 49 2.00 9.65 -4.27
N ALA A 50 1.07 9.88 -5.20
CA ALA A 50 -0.24 9.24 -5.20
C ALA A 50 -0.13 7.71 -5.34
N ILE A 51 0.74 7.23 -6.22
CA ILE A 51 1.00 5.78 -6.39
C ILE A 51 1.58 5.19 -5.11
N LEU A 52 2.61 5.82 -4.54
CA LEU A 52 3.25 5.34 -3.30
C LEU A 52 2.26 5.29 -2.14
N LEU A 53 1.45 6.34 -1.97
CA LEU A 53 0.42 6.39 -0.93
C LEU A 53 -0.67 5.33 -1.17
N GLY A 54 -1.06 5.13 -2.43
CA GLY A 54 -2.00 4.08 -2.84
C GLY A 54 -1.50 2.69 -2.46
N ASP A 55 -0.24 2.37 -2.78
CA ASP A 55 0.38 1.10 -2.46
C ASP A 55 0.49 0.87 -0.94
N GLN A 56 0.85 1.90 -0.18
CA GLN A 56 0.91 1.81 1.28
C GLN A 56 -0.47 1.52 1.88
N LYS A 57 -1.51 2.23 1.41
CA LYS A 57 -2.89 2.01 1.85
C LYS A 57 -3.39 0.62 1.47
N ALA A 58 -3.06 0.14 0.27
CA ALA A 58 -3.43 -1.20 -0.19
C ALA A 58 -2.80 -2.29 0.69
N ARG A 59 -1.50 -2.19 0.98
CA ARG A 59 -0.80 -3.13 1.87
C ARG A 59 -1.38 -3.12 3.28
N GLU A 60 -1.71 -1.95 3.81
CA GLU A 60 -2.29 -1.83 5.14
C GLU A 60 -3.71 -2.43 5.19
N ALA A 61 -4.53 -2.17 4.16
CA ALA A 61 -5.85 -2.77 4.04
C ALA A 61 -5.77 -4.30 3.93
N GLU A 62 -4.81 -4.84 3.18
CA GLU A 62 -4.57 -6.28 3.08
C GLU A 62 -4.16 -6.87 4.43
N ARG A 63 -3.25 -6.19 5.16
CA ARG A 63 -2.80 -6.62 6.49
C ARG A 63 -3.96 -6.68 7.48
N ILE A 64 -4.78 -5.63 7.52
CA ILE A 64 -5.97 -5.56 8.38
C ILE A 64 -6.97 -6.65 7.99
N GLY A 65 -7.22 -6.82 6.68
CA GLY A 65 -8.12 -7.85 6.16
C GLY A 65 -7.68 -9.26 6.55
N ARG A 66 -6.39 -9.57 6.39
CA ARG A 66 -5.80 -10.86 6.79
C ARG A 66 -5.92 -11.08 8.30
N ALA A 67 -5.53 -10.09 9.11
CA ALA A 67 -5.60 -10.20 10.57
C ALA A 67 -7.05 -10.41 11.05
N LYS A 68 -8.01 -9.68 10.48
CA LYS A 68 -9.43 -9.86 10.78
C LYS A 68 -9.94 -11.24 10.37
N GLY A 69 -9.60 -11.70 9.17
CA GLY A 69 -9.97 -13.03 8.69
C GLY A 69 -9.40 -14.16 9.56
N GLU A 70 -8.15 -14.06 9.98
CA GLU A 70 -7.53 -15.01 10.91
C GLU A 70 -8.19 -14.99 12.29
N ALA A 71 -8.49 -13.80 12.82
CA ALA A 71 -9.15 -13.65 14.11
C ALA A 71 -10.57 -14.24 14.07
N GLU A 72 -11.35 -13.95 13.03
CA GLU A 72 -12.69 -14.52 12.83
C GLU A 72 -12.63 -16.04 12.64
N GLY A 73 -11.65 -16.55 11.89
CA GLY A 73 -11.43 -17.99 11.73
C GLY A 73 -11.15 -18.69 13.07
N LYS A 74 -10.23 -18.13 13.87
CA LYS A 74 -9.91 -18.62 15.22
C LYS A 74 -11.10 -18.52 16.18
N ALA A 75 -11.89 -17.45 16.09
CA ALA A 75 -13.08 -17.29 16.93
C ALA A 75 -14.16 -18.34 16.57
N LYS A 76 -14.38 -18.60 15.28
CA LYS A 76 -15.32 -19.64 14.82
C LYS A 76 -14.90 -21.04 15.26
N THR A 77 -13.61 -21.38 15.18
CA THR A 77 -13.13 -22.70 15.65
C THR A 77 -13.25 -22.82 17.16
N LYS A 78 -12.87 -21.79 17.93
CA LYS A 78 -13.07 -21.78 19.39
C LYS A 78 -14.54 -21.95 19.78
N GLY A 79 -15.45 -21.21 19.16
CA GLY A 79 -16.88 -21.34 19.42
C GLY A 79 -17.40 -22.76 19.13
N LYS A 80 -17.00 -23.38 18.02
CA LYS A 80 -17.33 -24.77 17.72
C LYS A 80 -16.78 -25.74 18.78
N THR A 81 -15.54 -25.54 19.25
CA THR A 81 -14.95 -26.39 20.29
C THR A 81 -15.61 -26.21 21.66
N GLU A 82 -16.03 -24.99 22.01
CA GLU A 82 -16.76 -24.71 23.26
C GLU A 82 -18.15 -25.34 23.24
N VAL A 83 -18.88 -25.23 22.13
CA VAL A 83 -20.17 -25.91 21.96
C VAL A 83 -19.99 -27.43 22.01
N ALA A 84 -18.98 -27.98 21.34
CA ALA A 84 -18.69 -29.42 21.38
C ALA A 84 -18.38 -29.89 22.81
N LYS A 85 -17.60 -29.11 23.56
CA LYS A 85 -17.29 -29.39 24.97
C LYS A 85 -18.56 -29.43 25.82
N ASN A 86 -19.40 -28.41 25.73
CA ASN A 86 -20.64 -28.33 26.51
C ASN A 86 -21.58 -29.52 26.21
N LEU A 87 -21.64 -29.97 24.95
CA LEU A 87 -22.46 -31.13 24.57
C LEU A 87 -21.86 -32.46 25.07
N LEU A 88 -20.54 -32.60 25.07
CA LEU A 88 -19.86 -33.78 25.65
C LEU A 88 -20.02 -33.83 27.18
N ASP A 89 -19.97 -32.67 27.86
CA ASP A 89 -20.24 -32.56 29.30
C ASP A 89 -21.69 -32.93 29.65
N MET A 90 -22.62 -32.74 28.70
CA MET A 90 -24.01 -33.22 28.78
C MET A 90 -24.20 -34.68 28.31
N GLU A 91 -23.11 -35.42 28.13
CA GLU A 91 -23.10 -36.85 27.76
C GLU A 91 -23.75 -37.17 26.40
N PHE A 92 -23.82 -36.19 25.48
CA PHE A 92 -24.28 -36.47 24.12
C PHE A 92 -23.28 -37.36 23.37
N GLU A 93 -23.84 -38.26 22.54
CA GLU A 93 -23.07 -39.15 21.69
C GLU A 93 -22.18 -38.38 20.69
N ILE A 94 -20.94 -38.84 20.52
CA ILE A 94 -19.90 -38.21 19.68
C ILE A 94 -20.42 -37.93 18.26
N SER A 95 -21.18 -38.85 17.67
CA SER A 95 -21.72 -38.70 16.31
C SER A 95 -22.73 -37.54 16.21
N LYS A 96 -23.58 -37.35 17.24
CA LYS A 96 -24.53 -36.24 17.31
C LYS A 96 -23.84 -34.89 17.55
N VAL A 97 -22.78 -34.88 18.37
CA VAL A 97 -21.95 -33.68 18.61
C VAL A 97 -21.21 -33.25 17.34
N ALA A 98 -20.63 -34.21 16.60
CA ALA A 98 -19.98 -33.97 15.32
C ALA A 98 -20.95 -33.35 14.30
N HIS A 99 -22.16 -33.92 14.18
CA HIS A 99 -23.21 -33.39 13.31
C HIS A 99 -23.64 -31.96 13.69
N ALA A 100 -23.86 -31.68 14.98
CA ALA A 100 -24.35 -30.38 15.45
C ALA A 100 -23.31 -29.25 15.35
N THR A 101 -22.02 -29.56 15.54
CA THR A 101 -20.93 -28.56 15.55
C THR A 101 -20.23 -28.43 14.20
N GLY A 102 -20.46 -29.38 13.29
CA GLY A 102 -19.76 -29.49 12.01
C GLY A 102 -18.27 -29.77 12.19
N LEU A 103 -17.91 -30.49 13.26
CA LEU A 103 -16.59 -31.09 13.49
C LEU A 103 -16.63 -32.55 13.04
N SER A 104 -15.49 -33.11 12.66
CA SER A 104 -15.38 -34.54 12.40
C SER A 104 -15.43 -35.35 13.70
N GLU A 105 -15.89 -36.61 13.62
CA GLU A 105 -15.92 -37.48 14.81
C GLU A 105 -14.53 -37.69 15.42
N GLU A 106 -13.49 -37.70 14.59
CA GLU A 106 -12.10 -37.76 15.07
C GLU A 106 -11.69 -36.50 15.84
N GLU A 107 -12.10 -35.31 15.39
CA GLU A 107 -11.86 -34.05 16.10
C GLU A 107 -12.56 -34.03 17.45
N VAL A 108 -13.81 -34.50 17.50
CA VAL A 108 -14.58 -34.60 18.75
C VAL A 108 -13.96 -35.63 19.70
N LYS A 109 -13.51 -36.80 19.21
CA LYS A 109 -12.75 -37.78 20.00
C LYS A 109 -11.44 -37.20 20.54
N ARG A 110 -10.69 -36.45 19.72
CA ARG A 110 -9.46 -35.76 20.16
C ARG A 110 -9.74 -34.69 21.20
N LEU A 111 -10.86 -33.98 21.11
CA LEU A 111 -11.29 -33.02 22.12
C LEU A 111 -11.64 -33.75 23.43
N GLN A 112 -12.44 -34.81 23.36
CA GLN A 112 -12.79 -35.63 24.51
C GLN A 112 -11.56 -36.21 25.21
N ALA A 113 -10.60 -36.77 24.47
CA ALA A 113 -9.34 -37.28 25.03
C ALA A 113 -8.51 -36.19 25.72
N ARG A 114 -8.54 -34.95 25.21
CA ARG A 114 -7.85 -33.80 25.78
C ARG A 114 -8.50 -33.29 27.07
N PHE A 115 -9.81 -33.47 27.23
CA PHE A 115 -10.56 -33.08 28.43
C PHE A 115 -10.64 -34.19 29.48
N SER A 116 -10.69 -35.45 29.05
CA SER A 116 -10.75 -36.63 29.91
C SER A 116 -9.41 -36.99 30.55
N CYS A 117 -8.31 -36.40 30.08
CA CYS A 117 -6.98 -36.56 30.65
C CYS A 117 -6.51 -35.21 31.22
N PRO A 118 -6.76 -34.90 32.51
CA PRO A 118 -6.10 -33.78 33.15
C PRO A 118 -4.61 -34.09 33.18
N SER A 119 -3.78 -33.17 32.70
CA SER A 119 -2.33 -33.30 32.72
C SER A 119 -1.82 -33.58 34.14
N VAL A 120 -1.50 -34.84 34.43
CA VAL A 120 -0.48 -35.20 35.41
C VAL A 120 0.86 -34.93 34.74
N LEU A 121 1.30 -33.68 34.69
CA LEU A 121 2.70 -33.34 34.47
C LEU A 121 3.04 -32.11 35.32
N SER A 122 3.96 -32.36 36.25
CA SER A 122 4.71 -31.45 37.12
C SER A 122 5.37 -30.29 36.39
#